data_AF-A0AAD9XJA8-F1
#
_entry.id   AF-A0AAD9XJA8-F1
#
_cell.length_a   1.000
_cell.length_b   1.000
_cell.length_c   1.000
_cell.angle_alpha   90.00
_cell.angle_beta   90.00
_cell.angle_gamma   90.00
#
_symmetry.space_group_name_H-M   'P 1'
#
loop_
_entity.id
_entity.type
_entity.pdbx_description
1 polymer ?
#
loop_
_entity_poly.entity_id
_entity_poly.type
_entity_poly.pdbx_seq_one_letter_code
_entity_poly.pdbx_strand_id
1 'polypeptide(L)'
;MRVDEDMFKHLVILIMKFLEEENCKESRHQLEQESKVFFNMEHFGENIINGEFEKAEKYLSAFTKLDDNEHSRELFVELRKLKHDEALLREIQSGRAKLHDDLKILVRRNPILQDKLVFPFLIESALSSLISLVCPRFEKKNRSIKEELIYLILQFLDEEEFKETLHKLEVETKVFFNMNYFAEYMINGRWYEAEKYLSAFTKMDENEYSVELFSEMQKQKSHEAADRQKKCPSVYTERTRFCYAMKLLIEQNPILKGKIKFPSIDKSRLFTLIKQTMDWWVPYYASVMPNGNNPTFSLKDIPTTPYLFHDPTFVNDSSQEGGFLSVPSGDGVRAYP
;
A
#
# COMPACT_ATOMS: atom_id res chain seq x y z
N MET A 1 -14.35 9.22 -19.89
CA MET A 1 -14.05 10.39 -19.03
C MET A 1 -14.55 10.23 -17.61
N ARG A 2 -15.85 10.30 -17.26
CA ARG A 2 -16.28 10.08 -15.85
C ARG A 2 -16.05 8.66 -15.32
N VAL A 3 -16.32 7.64 -16.15
CA VAL A 3 -16.15 6.22 -15.78
C VAL A 3 -14.69 5.86 -15.48
N ASP A 4 -13.73 6.49 -16.17
CA ASP A 4 -12.29 6.24 -15.96
C ASP A 4 -11.80 6.87 -14.64
N GLU A 5 -12.33 8.03 -14.26
CA GLU A 5 -11.98 8.71 -12.99
C GLU A 5 -12.54 7.95 -11.77
N ASP A 6 -13.76 7.44 -11.86
CA ASP A 6 -14.34 6.61 -10.79
C ASP A 6 -13.59 5.28 -10.68
N MET A 7 -13.28 4.62 -11.79
CA MET A 7 -12.50 3.38 -11.78
C MET A 7 -11.08 3.59 -11.23
N PHE A 8 -10.45 4.73 -11.56
CA PHE A 8 -9.18 5.12 -10.97
C PHE A 8 -9.26 5.24 -9.44
N LYS A 9 -10.26 5.96 -8.92
CA LYS A 9 -10.50 6.08 -7.46
C LYS A 9 -10.68 4.71 -6.81
N HIS A 10 -11.49 3.83 -7.40
CA HIS A 10 -11.69 2.48 -6.89
C HIS A 10 -10.38 1.67 -6.88
N LEU A 11 -9.59 1.75 -7.96
CA LEU A 11 -8.30 1.06 -8.04
C LEU A 11 -7.33 1.55 -6.96
N VAL A 12 -7.22 2.87 -6.77
CA VAL A 12 -6.39 3.45 -5.70
C VAL A 12 -6.82 2.96 -4.32
N ILE A 13 -8.13 2.90 -4.05
CA ILE A 13 -8.67 2.40 -2.77
C ILE A 13 -8.36 0.90 -2.58
N LEU A 14 -8.47 0.08 -3.63
CA LEU A 14 -8.08 -1.33 -3.61
C LEU A 14 -6.58 -1.51 -3.32
N ILE A 15 -5.73 -0.66 -3.91
CA ILE A 15 -4.29 -0.66 -3.64
C ILE A 15 -4.03 -0.24 -2.19
N MET A 16 -4.66 0.84 -1.69
CA MET A 16 -4.51 1.26 -0.29
C MET A 16 -4.89 0.15 0.69
N LYS A 17 -5.96 -0.61 0.39
CA LYS A 17 -6.36 -1.76 1.20
C LYS A 17 -5.32 -2.88 1.18
N PHE A 18 -4.79 -3.22 0.00
CA PHE A 18 -3.69 -4.17 -0.12
C PHE A 18 -2.45 -3.73 0.68
N LEU A 19 -2.08 -2.45 0.63
CA LEU A 19 -0.96 -1.90 1.39
C LEU A 19 -1.19 -1.97 2.91
N GLU A 20 -2.43 -1.79 3.37
CA GLU A 20 -2.80 -1.99 4.77
C GLU A 20 -2.59 -3.46 5.19
N GLU A 21 -3.07 -4.40 4.38
CA GLU A 21 -2.95 -5.85 4.64
C GLU A 21 -1.50 -6.34 4.67
N GLU A 22 -0.64 -5.77 3.81
CA GLU A 22 0.79 -6.08 3.77
C GLU A 22 1.62 -5.23 4.75
N ASN A 23 0.99 -4.47 5.65
CA ASN A 23 1.63 -3.58 6.64
C ASN A 23 2.57 -2.51 6.03
N CYS A 24 2.35 -2.12 4.77
CA CYS A 24 3.10 -1.09 4.04
C CYS A 24 2.53 0.31 4.37
N LYS A 25 2.69 0.73 5.63
CA LYS A 25 2.07 1.95 6.17
C LYS A 25 2.61 3.22 5.49
N GLU A 26 3.92 3.32 5.27
CA GLU A 26 4.52 4.51 4.67
C GLU A 26 4.08 4.69 3.22
N SER A 27 4.01 3.60 2.45
CA SER A 27 3.52 3.61 1.07
C SER A 27 2.04 3.97 1.02
N ARG A 28 1.23 3.43 1.93
CA ARG A 28 -0.21 3.74 1.97
C ARG A 28 -0.46 5.22 2.24
N HIS A 29 0.17 5.79 3.26
CA HIS A 29 0.01 7.22 3.58
C HIS A 29 0.59 8.13 2.48
N GLN A 30 1.67 7.71 1.82
CA GLN A 30 2.18 8.44 0.67
C GLN A 30 1.20 8.41 -0.51
N LEU A 31 0.57 7.26 -0.76
CA LEU A 31 -0.44 7.11 -1.81
C LEU A 31 -1.67 7.96 -1.51
N GLU A 32 -2.07 8.09 -0.24
CA GLU A 32 -3.13 9.02 0.19
C GLU A 32 -2.80 10.46 -0.25
N GLN A 33 -1.56 10.91 -0.03
CA GLN A 33 -1.10 12.26 -0.40
C GLN A 33 -0.98 12.47 -1.92
N GLU A 34 -0.36 11.53 -2.65
CA GLU A 34 -0.13 11.67 -4.09
C GLU A 34 -1.43 11.54 -4.90
N SER A 35 -2.29 10.59 -4.53
CA SER A 35 -3.56 10.36 -5.22
C SER A 35 -4.67 11.34 -4.82
N LYS A 36 -4.62 11.87 -3.59
CA LYS A 36 -5.64 12.76 -2.99
C LYS A 36 -7.05 12.15 -2.99
N VAL A 37 -7.15 10.82 -3.05
CA VAL A 37 -8.43 10.10 -3.11
C VAL A 37 -9.05 10.00 -1.71
N PHE A 38 -8.23 9.78 -0.68
CA PHE A 38 -8.68 9.57 0.68
C PHE A 38 -7.82 10.36 1.67
N PHE A 39 -8.47 11.10 2.57
CA PHE A 39 -7.83 11.80 3.68
C PHE A 39 -8.02 10.97 4.95
N ASN A 40 -6.94 10.40 5.45
CA ASN A 40 -6.94 9.57 6.64
C ASN A 40 -6.86 10.42 7.91
N MET A 41 -8.03 10.67 8.50
CA MET A 41 -8.13 11.46 9.74
C MET A 41 -7.41 10.80 10.92
N GLU A 42 -7.37 9.47 10.98
CA GLU A 42 -6.68 8.75 12.06
C GLU A 42 -5.17 8.96 11.96
N HIS A 43 -4.59 8.78 10.77
CA HIS A 43 -3.16 9.04 10.56
C HIS A 43 -2.78 10.50 10.81
N PHE A 44 -3.58 11.44 10.30
CA PHE A 44 -3.37 12.86 10.56
C PHE A 44 -3.41 13.17 12.07
N GLY A 45 -4.37 12.57 12.78
CA GLY A 45 -4.48 12.68 14.23
C GLY A 45 -3.32 12.06 14.99
N GLU A 46 -2.86 10.88 14.60
CA GLU A 46 -1.68 10.22 15.18
C GLU A 46 -0.43 11.10 15.09
N ASN A 47 -0.20 11.74 13.93
CA ASN A 47 0.91 12.68 13.77
C ASN A 47 0.81 13.86 14.75
N ILE A 48 -0.39 14.41 14.97
CA ILE A 48 -0.62 15.50 15.93
C ILE A 48 -0.39 15.02 17.37
N ILE A 49 -0.95 13.87 17.73
CA ILE A 49 -0.84 13.28 19.07
C ILE A 49 0.63 12.97 19.41
N ASN A 50 1.40 12.51 18.42
CA ASN A 50 2.83 12.25 18.57
C ASN A 50 3.69 13.53 18.53
N GLY A 51 3.12 14.68 18.19
CA GLY A 51 3.84 15.96 18.08
C GLY A 51 4.62 16.12 16.78
N GLU A 52 4.34 15.28 15.79
CA GLU A 52 4.96 15.30 14.47
C GLU A 52 4.25 16.32 13.57
N PHE A 53 4.14 17.57 14.03
CA PHE A 53 3.38 18.63 13.34
C PHE A 53 3.85 18.89 11.92
N GLU A 54 5.14 18.71 11.63
CA GLU A 54 5.67 18.87 10.27
C GLU A 54 5.16 17.77 9.33
N LYS A 55 5.02 16.54 9.82
CA LYS A 55 4.41 15.45 9.06
C LYS A 55 2.92 15.69 8.88
N ALA A 56 2.22 16.11 9.94
CA ALA A 56 0.81 16.46 9.87
C ALA A 56 0.55 17.59 8.87
N GLU A 57 1.36 18.66 8.90
CA GLU A 57 1.26 19.79 7.97
C GLU A 57 1.60 19.39 6.54
N LYS A 58 2.67 18.59 6.32
CA LYS A 58 2.99 18.02 5.00
C LYS A 58 1.82 17.19 4.47
N TYR A 59 1.23 16.34 5.31
CA TYR A 59 0.09 15.51 4.95
C TYR A 59 -1.11 16.36 4.53
N LEU A 60 -1.52 17.32 5.37
CA LEU A 60 -2.63 18.23 5.07
C LEU A 60 -2.39 19.04 3.78
N SER A 61 -1.16 19.52 3.57
CA SER A 61 -0.77 20.32 2.40
C SER A 61 -0.95 19.62 1.05
N ALA A 62 -0.98 18.27 1.04
CA ALA A 62 -1.23 17.50 -0.16
C ALA A 62 -2.67 17.67 -0.68
N PHE A 63 -3.61 17.89 0.24
CA PHE A 63 -5.05 17.98 -0.04
C PHE A 63 -5.57 19.41 -0.14
N THR A 64 -5.04 20.32 0.69
CA THR A 64 -5.47 21.72 0.68
C THR A 64 -4.35 22.68 1.09
N LYS A 65 -4.46 23.93 0.65
CA LYS A 65 -3.53 25.03 0.92
C LYS A 65 -4.19 26.12 1.76
N LEU A 66 -3.36 26.97 2.37
CA LEU A 66 -3.77 28.10 3.21
C LEU A 66 -4.73 29.10 2.52
N ASP A 67 -4.64 29.20 1.21
CA ASP A 67 -5.36 30.14 0.37
C ASP A 67 -6.58 29.54 -0.34
N ASP A 68 -6.81 28.23 -0.24
CA ASP A 68 -7.91 27.56 -0.93
C ASP A 68 -9.29 28.03 -0.46
N ASN A 69 -9.50 28.12 0.86
CA ASN A 69 -10.73 28.60 1.49
C ASN A 69 -10.54 28.97 2.97
N GLU A 70 -11.57 29.54 3.60
CA GLU A 70 -11.53 29.95 5.00
C GLU A 70 -11.31 28.77 5.97
N HIS A 71 -11.94 27.63 5.73
CA HIS A 71 -11.77 26.42 6.56
C HIS A 71 -10.35 25.86 6.46
N SER A 72 -9.74 25.88 5.27
CA SER A 72 -8.34 25.48 5.09
C SER A 72 -7.40 26.43 5.84
N ARG A 73 -7.65 27.74 5.75
CA ARG A 73 -6.88 28.73 6.53
C ARG A 73 -7.00 28.48 8.02
N GLU A 74 -8.20 28.23 8.52
CA GLU A 74 -8.47 27.92 9.92
C GLU A 74 -7.72 26.66 10.37
N LEU A 75 -7.76 25.58 9.58
CA LEU A 75 -7.00 24.34 9.84
C LEU A 75 -5.51 24.58 10.02
N PHE A 76 -4.86 25.29 9.09
CA PHE A 76 -3.42 25.57 9.18
C PHE A 76 -3.10 26.51 10.35
N VAL A 77 -3.97 27.48 10.64
CA VAL A 77 -3.79 28.38 11.78
C VAL A 77 -3.87 27.61 13.09
N GLU A 78 -4.87 26.76 13.30
CA GLU A 78 -5.00 25.95 14.51
C GLU A 78 -3.85 24.95 14.67
N LEU A 79 -3.47 24.26 13.58
CA LEU A 79 -2.34 23.34 13.60
C LEU A 79 -1.03 24.04 14.01
N ARG A 80 -0.82 25.27 13.54
CA ARG A 80 0.38 26.05 13.85
C ARG A 80 0.33 26.69 15.24
N LYS A 81 -0.84 27.12 15.74
CA LYS A 81 -0.96 27.74 17.08
C LYS A 81 -0.35 26.83 18.16
N LEU A 82 -0.81 25.57 18.23
CA LEU A 82 -0.29 24.64 19.23
C LEU A 82 1.19 24.31 19.03
N LYS A 83 1.67 24.23 17.78
CA LYS A 83 3.11 24.03 17.49
C LYS A 83 3.98 25.09 18.18
N HIS A 84 3.51 26.34 18.26
CA HIS A 84 4.25 27.43 18.90
C HIS A 84 4.02 27.47 20.42
N ASP A 85 2.82 27.12 20.88
CA ASP A 85 2.42 27.21 22.28
C ASP A 85 2.78 25.97 23.12
N GLU A 86 3.23 24.87 22.50
CA GLU A 86 3.56 23.61 23.17
C GLU A 86 4.59 23.75 24.28
N ALA A 87 5.57 24.65 24.11
CA ALA A 87 6.61 24.92 25.10
C ALA A 87 6.06 25.51 26.42
N LEU A 88 4.82 26.01 26.41
CA LEU A 88 4.15 26.66 27.55
C LEU A 88 3.12 25.74 28.23
N LEU A 89 2.84 24.56 27.68
CA LEU A 89 1.83 23.65 28.21
C LEU A 89 2.39 22.77 29.34
N ARG A 90 1.71 22.79 30.50
CA ARG A 90 2.00 21.86 31.61
C ARG A 90 1.61 20.41 31.28
N GLU A 91 0.60 20.22 30.43
CA GLU A 91 0.09 18.91 30.01
C GLU A 91 0.00 18.83 28.48
N ILE A 92 1.14 18.57 27.84
CA ILE A 92 1.28 18.57 26.37
C ILE A 92 0.31 17.57 25.71
N GLN A 93 0.18 16.36 26.26
CA GLN A 93 -0.67 15.31 25.67
C GLN A 93 -2.16 15.66 25.67
N SER A 94 -2.63 16.31 26.74
CA SER A 94 -4.01 16.79 26.86
C SER A 94 -4.30 17.90 25.83
N GLY A 95 -3.34 18.80 25.64
CA GLY A 95 -3.41 19.83 24.59
C GLY A 95 -3.47 19.25 23.18
N ARG A 96 -2.63 18.25 22.87
CA ARG A 96 -2.63 17.56 21.57
C ARG A 96 -3.93 16.81 21.29
N ALA A 97 -4.47 16.12 22.28
CA ALA A 97 -5.75 15.40 22.14
C ALA A 97 -6.90 16.37 21.86
N LYS A 98 -6.96 17.49 22.58
CA LYS A 98 -7.95 18.54 22.34
C LYS A 98 -7.81 19.14 20.94
N LEU A 99 -6.59 19.47 20.52
CA LEU A 99 -6.34 19.98 19.16
C LEU A 99 -6.78 18.96 18.10
N HIS A 100 -6.48 17.68 18.30
CA HIS A 100 -6.94 16.63 17.38
C HIS A 100 -8.46 16.65 17.24
N ASP A 101 -9.21 16.74 18.34
CA ASP A 101 -10.68 16.80 18.31
C ASP A 101 -11.19 18.06 17.61
N ASP A 102 -10.58 19.22 17.89
CA ASP A 102 -10.92 20.50 17.25
C ASP A 102 -10.65 20.44 15.73
N LEU A 103 -9.47 19.96 15.32
CA LEU A 103 -9.11 19.79 13.92
C LEU A 103 -10.01 18.76 13.22
N LYS A 104 -10.44 17.70 13.91
CA LYS A 104 -11.38 16.72 13.36
C LYS A 104 -12.71 17.35 12.98
N ILE A 105 -13.19 18.33 13.76
CA ILE A 105 -14.40 19.09 13.45
C ILE A 105 -14.15 20.00 12.24
N LEU A 106 -13.02 20.70 12.19
CA LEU A 106 -12.68 21.59 11.08
C LEU A 106 -12.48 20.85 9.76
N VAL A 107 -11.84 19.67 9.78
CA VAL A 107 -11.67 18.81 8.60
C VAL A 107 -13.02 18.41 8.02
N ARG A 108 -14.00 18.04 8.86
CA ARG A 108 -15.36 17.70 8.42
C ARG A 108 -16.14 18.86 7.82
N ARG A 109 -15.83 20.09 8.24
CA ARG A 109 -16.46 21.31 7.70
C ARG A 109 -15.79 21.80 6.42
N ASN A 110 -14.59 21.29 6.09
CA ASN A 110 -13.86 21.73 4.92
C ASN A 110 -14.44 21.11 3.64
N PRO A 111 -14.95 21.91 2.69
CA PRO A 111 -15.61 21.41 1.49
C PRO A 111 -14.68 20.64 0.54
N ILE A 112 -13.35 20.83 0.65
CA ILE A 112 -12.35 20.10 -0.15
C ILE A 112 -12.07 18.71 0.40
N LEU A 113 -12.25 18.53 1.71
CA LEU A 113 -11.93 17.28 2.40
C LEU A 113 -13.15 16.40 2.62
N GLN A 114 -14.35 16.98 2.69
CA GLN A 114 -15.58 16.28 3.08
C GLN A 114 -15.87 14.99 2.28
N ASP A 115 -15.58 14.97 0.98
CA ASP A 115 -15.82 13.83 0.08
C ASP A 115 -14.70 12.77 0.16
N LYS A 116 -13.64 13.04 0.93
CA LYS A 116 -12.43 12.20 1.06
C LYS A 116 -12.29 11.55 2.42
N LEU A 117 -13.26 11.72 3.33
CA LEU A 117 -13.16 11.23 4.72
C LEU A 117 -13.70 9.81 4.91
N VAL A 118 -14.37 9.25 3.91
CA VAL A 118 -14.99 7.92 4.01
C VAL A 118 -14.14 6.92 3.23
N PHE A 119 -13.47 6.02 3.94
CA PHE A 119 -12.86 4.85 3.32
C PHE A 119 -13.96 3.80 3.07
N PRO A 120 -14.16 3.34 1.84
CA PRO A 120 -15.13 2.28 1.58
C PRO A 120 -14.76 1.00 2.33
N PHE A 121 -15.76 0.32 2.87
CA PHE A 121 -15.52 -1.03 3.40
C PHE A 121 -15.09 -1.94 2.25
N LEU A 122 -13.93 -2.54 2.43
CA LEU A 122 -13.37 -3.53 1.53
C LEU A 122 -13.16 -4.82 2.29
N ILE A 123 -13.50 -5.92 1.63
CA ILE A 123 -13.28 -7.25 2.17
C ILE A 123 -11.78 -7.55 2.09
N GLU A 124 -11.27 -8.33 3.04
CA GLU A 124 -9.86 -8.70 3.07
C GLU A 124 -9.44 -9.40 1.77
N SER A 125 -8.24 -9.10 1.29
CA SER A 125 -7.68 -9.68 0.06
C SER A 125 -8.53 -9.43 -1.19
N ALA A 126 -9.35 -8.36 -1.21
CA ALA A 126 -10.20 -8.03 -2.37
C ALA A 126 -9.39 -7.93 -3.67
N LEU A 127 -8.27 -7.19 -3.65
CA LEU A 127 -7.42 -7.03 -4.82
C LEU A 127 -6.78 -8.35 -5.25
N SER A 128 -6.26 -9.13 -4.29
CA SER A 128 -5.69 -10.46 -4.54
C SER A 128 -6.72 -11.43 -5.14
N SER A 129 -7.96 -11.39 -4.66
CA SER A 129 -9.07 -12.23 -5.13
C SER A 129 -9.52 -11.87 -6.54
N LEU A 130 -9.60 -10.57 -6.86
CA LEU A 130 -9.93 -10.11 -8.21
C LEU A 130 -8.88 -10.56 -9.23
N ILE A 131 -7.61 -10.47 -8.84
CA ILE A 131 -6.48 -10.76 -9.71
C ILE A 131 -6.31 -12.27 -9.89
N SER A 132 -6.57 -13.10 -8.86
CA SER A 132 -6.58 -14.56 -8.98
C SER A 132 -7.69 -15.07 -9.90
N LEU A 133 -8.86 -14.42 -9.88
CA LEU A 133 -10.01 -14.79 -10.72
C LEU A 133 -9.74 -14.60 -12.21
N VAL A 134 -9.08 -13.50 -12.60
CA VAL A 134 -8.77 -13.21 -14.01
C VAL A 134 -7.50 -13.92 -14.49
N CYS A 135 -6.55 -14.19 -13.58
CA CYS A 135 -5.25 -14.76 -13.92
C CYS A 135 -4.91 -15.99 -13.05
N PRO A 136 -5.61 -17.13 -13.21
CA PRO A 136 -5.32 -18.36 -12.45
C PRO A 136 -3.96 -19.00 -12.78
N ARG A 137 -3.18 -18.43 -13.71
CA ARG A 137 -1.87 -18.97 -14.15
C ARG A 137 -0.66 -18.36 -13.45
N PHE A 138 -0.84 -17.46 -12.48
CA PHE A 138 0.28 -16.87 -11.73
C PHE A 138 1.17 -17.93 -11.05
N GLU A 139 0.58 -19.05 -10.63
CA GLU A 139 1.27 -20.20 -10.01
C GLU A 139 2.31 -20.91 -10.91
N LYS A 140 2.32 -20.65 -12.23
CA LYS A 140 3.32 -21.25 -13.14
C LYS A 140 4.65 -20.49 -13.20
N LYS A 141 4.73 -19.31 -12.61
CA LYS A 141 6.00 -18.62 -12.33
C LYS A 141 6.42 -18.94 -10.91
N ASN A 142 7.73 -19.01 -10.64
CA ASN A 142 8.31 -19.23 -9.30
C ASN A 142 8.06 -18.05 -8.32
N ARG A 143 7.00 -17.25 -8.50
CA ARG A 143 6.67 -16.05 -7.72
C ARG A 143 5.29 -16.21 -7.09
N SER A 144 5.14 -15.68 -5.89
CA SER A 144 3.84 -15.68 -5.23
C SER A 144 2.89 -14.68 -5.91
N ILE A 145 1.58 -14.92 -5.81
CA ILE A 145 0.54 -13.97 -6.29
C ILE A 145 0.77 -12.58 -5.68
N LYS A 146 1.19 -12.51 -4.41
CA LYS A 146 1.52 -11.26 -3.72
C LYS A 146 2.65 -10.50 -4.40
N GLU A 147 3.74 -11.18 -4.72
CA GLU A 147 4.89 -10.57 -5.39
C GLU A 147 4.52 -10.04 -6.78
N GLU A 148 3.69 -10.77 -7.52
CA GLU A 148 3.21 -10.33 -8.82
C GLU A 148 2.25 -9.15 -8.72
N LEU A 149 1.41 -9.12 -7.69
CA LEU A 149 0.58 -7.96 -7.40
C LEU A 149 1.42 -6.73 -7.04
N ILE A 150 2.49 -6.90 -6.27
CA ILE A 150 3.43 -5.80 -5.97
C ILE A 150 4.04 -5.25 -7.27
N TYR A 151 4.47 -6.11 -8.21
CA TYR A 151 4.97 -5.63 -9.51
C TYR A 151 3.90 -4.90 -10.34
N LEU A 152 2.64 -5.37 -10.33
CA LEU A 152 1.53 -4.69 -10.99
C LEU A 152 1.26 -3.32 -10.38
N ILE A 153 1.35 -3.21 -9.05
CA ILE A 153 1.19 -1.93 -8.34
C ILE A 153 2.37 -1.02 -8.63
N LEU A 154 3.62 -1.48 -8.56
CA LEU A 154 4.80 -0.69 -8.90
C LEU A 154 4.73 -0.14 -10.33
N GLN A 155 4.26 -0.94 -11.29
CA GLN A 155 4.02 -0.47 -12.65
C GLN A 155 2.95 0.64 -12.68
N PHE A 156 1.81 0.42 -12.02
CA PHE A 156 0.75 1.43 -11.95
C PHE A 156 1.24 2.74 -11.34
N LEU A 157 1.99 2.68 -10.24
CA LEU A 157 2.56 3.87 -9.60
C LEU A 157 3.57 4.59 -10.50
N ASP A 158 4.32 3.85 -11.33
CA ASP A 158 5.26 4.45 -12.29
C ASP A 158 4.52 5.21 -13.39
N GLU A 159 3.45 4.61 -13.91
CA GLU A 159 2.57 5.15 -14.97
C GLU A 159 1.81 6.41 -14.52
N GLU A 160 1.34 6.43 -13.27
CA GLU A 160 0.64 7.57 -12.66
C GLU A 160 1.58 8.62 -12.03
N GLU A 161 2.90 8.45 -12.20
CA GLU A 161 3.94 9.33 -11.67
C GLU A 161 3.97 9.46 -10.13
N PHE A 162 3.46 8.47 -9.41
CA PHE A 162 3.48 8.37 -7.94
C PHE A 162 4.83 7.87 -7.42
N LYS A 163 5.89 8.64 -7.70
CA LYS A 163 7.29 8.24 -7.47
C LYS A 163 7.63 8.09 -5.98
N GLU A 164 7.11 8.94 -5.08
CA GLU A 164 7.40 8.78 -3.66
C GLU A 164 6.74 7.50 -3.11
N THR A 165 5.50 7.20 -3.53
CA THR A 165 4.83 5.95 -3.15
C THR A 165 5.58 4.74 -3.70
N LEU A 166 5.99 4.79 -4.96
CA LEU A 166 6.69 3.71 -5.65
C LEU A 166 7.96 3.31 -4.88
N HIS A 167 8.83 4.26 -4.56
CA HIS A 167 10.10 3.95 -3.89
C HIS A 167 9.93 3.58 -2.42
N LYS A 168 8.91 4.09 -1.73
CA LYS A 168 8.53 3.59 -0.39
C LYS A 168 8.07 2.14 -0.45
N LEU A 169 7.29 1.78 -1.47
CA LEU A 169 6.80 0.42 -1.65
C LEU A 169 7.92 -0.56 -1.95
N GLU A 170 8.89 -0.15 -2.79
CA GLU A 170 10.12 -0.91 -3.03
C GLU A 170 10.85 -1.22 -1.71
N VAL A 171 10.98 -0.24 -0.83
CA VAL A 171 11.67 -0.35 0.47
C VAL A 171 10.90 -1.21 1.47
N GLU A 172 9.59 -1.02 1.62
CA GLU A 172 8.76 -1.77 2.58
C GLU A 172 8.61 -3.24 2.17
N THR A 173 8.38 -3.50 0.88
CA THR A 173 8.18 -4.88 0.37
C THR A 173 9.49 -5.60 0.09
N LYS A 174 10.56 -4.85 -0.24
CA LYS A 174 11.86 -5.37 -0.65
C LYS A 174 11.78 -6.33 -1.85
N VAL A 175 10.73 -6.26 -2.66
CA VAL A 175 10.54 -7.16 -3.82
C VAL A 175 11.39 -6.72 -5.00
N PHE A 176 11.58 -5.41 -5.19
CA PHE A 176 12.30 -4.85 -6.31
C PHE A 176 13.32 -3.81 -5.83
N PHE A 177 14.57 -3.97 -6.26
CA PHE A 177 15.63 -2.99 -6.07
C PHE A 177 15.79 -2.17 -7.34
N ASN A 178 15.45 -0.89 -7.28
CA ASN A 178 15.50 0.01 -8.42
C ASN A 178 16.89 0.60 -8.61
N MET A 179 17.67 -0.05 -9.47
CA MET A 179 19.04 0.37 -9.77
C MET A 179 19.11 1.79 -10.33
N ASN A 180 18.10 2.23 -11.10
CA ASN A 180 18.09 3.57 -11.69
C ASN A 180 17.89 4.64 -10.60
N TYR A 181 16.95 4.42 -9.68
CA TYR A 181 16.71 5.31 -8.54
C TYR A 181 17.92 5.38 -7.61
N PHE A 182 18.53 4.23 -7.31
CA PHE A 182 19.76 4.18 -6.52
C PHE A 182 20.92 4.92 -7.21
N ALA A 183 21.09 4.73 -8.52
CA ALA A 183 22.10 5.43 -9.31
C ALA A 183 21.87 6.94 -9.35
N GLU A 184 20.62 7.40 -9.44
CA GLU A 184 20.29 8.83 -9.40
C GLU A 184 20.79 9.49 -8.12
N TYR A 185 20.61 8.86 -6.95
CA TYR A 185 21.14 9.40 -5.70
C TYR A 185 22.66 9.47 -5.69
N MET A 186 23.34 8.43 -6.16
CA MET A 186 24.81 8.40 -6.24
C MET A 186 25.34 9.48 -7.20
N ILE A 187 24.75 9.63 -8.39
CA ILE A 187 25.13 10.64 -9.39
C ILE A 187 24.95 12.06 -8.82
N ASN A 188 23.86 12.30 -8.11
CA ASN A 188 23.60 13.59 -7.47
C ASN A 188 24.42 13.80 -6.19
N GLY A 189 25.16 12.80 -5.71
CA GLY A 189 25.97 12.88 -4.49
C GLY A 189 25.15 12.88 -3.20
N ARG A 190 23.90 12.41 -3.28
CA ARG A 190 22.98 12.22 -2.14
C ARG A 190 23.29 10.89 -1.46
N TRP A 191 24.50 10.82 -0.89
CA TRP A 191 25.07 9.58 -0.34
C TRP A 191 24.26 8.99 0.81
N TYR A 192 23.68 9.85 1.66
CA TYR A 192 22.89 9.41 2.80
C TYR A 192 21.61 8.71 2.35
N GLU A 193 20.93 9.26 1.34
CA GLU A 193 19.71 8.71 0.77
C GLU A 193 19.98 7.42 -0.01
N ALA A 194 21.09 7.37 -0.76
CA ALA A 194 21.55 6.15 -1.42
C ALA A 194 21.81 5.03 -0.39
N GLU A 195 22.56 5.34 0.67
CA GLU A 195 22.90 4.37 1.73
C GLU A 195 21.64 3.91 2.48
N LYS A 196 20.73 4.84 2.80
CA LYS A 196 19.43 4.53 3.41
C LYS A 196 18.62 3.58 2.53
N TYR A 197 18.54 3.83 1.22
CA TYR A 197 17.84 2.95 0.28
C TYR A 197 18.47 1.56 0.25
N LEU A 198 19.80 1.47 0.09
CA LEU A 198 20.51 0.18 0.07
C LEU A 198 20.31 -0.61 1.37
N SER A 199 20.35 0.09 2.51
CA SER A 199 20.19 -0.50 3.85
C SER A 199 18.84 -1.20 4.07
N ALA A 200 17.82 -0.85 3.30
CA ALA A 200 16.53 -1.53 3.35
C ALA A 200 16.61 -2.97 2.82
N PHE A 201 17.51 -3.23 1.86
CA PHE A 201 17.62 -4.50 1.16
C PHE A 201 18.76 -5.37 1.66
N THR A 202 19.84 -4.77 2.17
CA THR A 202 20.97 -5.51 2.74
C THR A 202 21.70 -4.72 3.83
N LYS A 203 22.49 -5.39 4.67
CA LYS A 203 23.27 -4.78 5.77
C LYS A 203 24.77 -5.01 5.59
N MET A 204 25.58 -4.22 6.31
CA MET A 204 27.04 -4.25 6.21
C MET A 204 27.68 -5.59 6.56
N ASP A 205 26.97 -6.49 7.25
CA ASP A 205 27.47 -7.76 7.77
C ASP A 205 26.79 -8.99 7.13
N GLU A 206 25.92 -8.81 6.14
CA GLU A 206 25.13 -9.92 5.60
C GLU A 206 25.91 -10.86 4.67
N ASN A 207 26.82 -10.33 3.85
CA ASN A 207 27.72 -11.11 3.00
C ASN A 207 28.89 -10.25 2.51
N GLU A 208 29.89 -10.90 1.90
CA GLU A 208 31.11 -10.24 1.40
C GLU A 208 30.80 -9.10 0.40
N TYR A 209 29.86 -9.31 -0.52
CA TYR A 209 29.45 -8.27 -1.46
C TYR A 209 28.77 -7.10 -0.75
N SER A 210 27.96 -7.34 0.28
CA SER A 210 27.35 -6.27 1.07
C SER A 210 28.42 -5.47 1.83
N VAL A 211 29.38 -6.12 2.47
CA VAL A 211 30.54 -5.46 3.10
C VAL A 211 31.26 -4.57 2.08
N GLU A 212 31.49 -5.10 0.87
CA GLU A 212 32.16 -4.38 -0.21
C GLU A 212 31.34 -3.18 -0.70
N LEU A 213 30.03 -3.34 -0.95
CA LEU A 213 29.12 -2.27 -1.37
C LEU A 213 29.17 -1.07 -0.40
N PHE A 214 29.00 -1.31 0.89
CA PHE A 214 29.04 -0.22 1.89
C PHE A 214 30.45 0.38 2.02
N SER A 215 31.49 -0.45 1.96
CA SER A 215 32.88 0.03 2.01
C SER A 215 33.21 0.94 0.83
N GLU A 216 32.83 0.57 -0.38
CA GLU A 216 33.03 1.37 -1.59
C GLU A 216 32.24 2.68 -1.54
N MET A 217 31.00 2.67 -1.05
CA MET A 217 30.22 3.90 -0.85
C MET A 217 30.89 4.85 0.15
N GLN A 218 31.39 4.35 1.28
CA GLN A 218 32.08 5.20 2.26
C GLN A 218 33.42 5.73 1.74
N LYS A 219 34.17 4.93 0.97
CA LYS A 219 35.41 5.37 0.29
C LYS A 219 35.12 6.51 -0.68
N GLN A 220 34.13 6.35 -1.56
CA GLN A 220 33.75 7.38 -2.53
C GLN A 220 33.30 8.67 -1.85
N LYS A 221 32.46 8.56 -0.81
CA LYS A 221 32.00 9.71 0.00
C LYS A 221 33.17 10.46 0.64
N SER A 222 34.17 9.74 1.15
CA SER A 222 35.36 10.31 1.78
C SER A 222 36.28 10.98 0.76
N HIS A 223 36.46 10.35 -0.42
CA HIS A 223 37.21 10.91 -1.53
C HIS A 223 36.63 12.26 -1.99
N GLU A 224 35.31 12.33 -2.15
CA GLU A 224 34.63 13.58 -2.52
C GLU A 224 34.73 14.66 -1.43
N ALA A 225 34.70 14.29 -0.15
CA ALA A 225 34.90 15.24 0.94
C ALA A 225 36.31 15.85 0.92
N ALA A 226 37.32 15.06 0.58
CA ALA A 226 38.71 15.51 0.41
C ALA A 226 38.91 16.36 -0.86
N ASP A 227 38.26 16.00 -1.97
CA ASP A 227 38.37 16.69 -3.25
C ASP A 227 37.61 18.01 -3.34
N ARG A 228 36.71 18.33 -2.40
CA ARG A 228 36.07 19.66 -2.30
C ARG A 228 37.09 20.82 -2.19
N GLN A 229 38.34 20.53 -1.85
CA GLN A 229 39.43 21.51 -1.84
C GLN A 229 40.07 21.75 -3.23
N LYS A 230 39.77 20.92 -4.22
CA LYS A 230 40.28 21.02 -5.60
C LYS A 230 39.09 21.12 -6.57
N LYS A 231 38.82 22.31 -7.10
CA LYS A 231 37.75 22.53 -8.11
C LYS A 231 38.00 21.66 -9.35
N CYS A 232 37.37 20.49 -9.42
CA CYS A 232 37.49 19.58 -10.54
C CYS A 232 36.14 19.43 -11.27
N PRO A 233 36.05 19.70 -12.59
CA PRO A 233 34.84 19.47 -13.41
C PRO A 233 34.47 17.98 -13.61
N SER A 234 35.18 17.07 -12.94
CA SER A 234 35.22 15.62 -13.20
C SER A 234 34.21 14.79 -12.38
N VAL A 235 33.65 15.36 -11.31
CA VAL A 235 32.88 14.63 -10.27
C VAL A 235 31.69 13.84 -10.83
N TYR A 236 30.97 14.38 -11.81
CA TYR A 236 29.85 13.67 -12.43
C TYR A 236 30.29 12.40 -13.17
N THR A 237 31.41 12.47 -13.90
CA THR A 237 31.95 11.33 -14.67
C THR A 237 32.48 10.26 -13.72
N GLU A 238 33.12 10.67 -12.62
CA GLU A 238 33.58 9.78 -11.56
C GLU A 238 32.41 9.06 -10.89
N ARG A 239 31.36 9.78 -10.49
CA ARG A 239 30.15 9.19 -9.92
C ARG A 239 29.45 8.24 -10.89
N THR A 240 29.44 8.55 -12.19
CA THR A 240 28.86 7.66 -13.21
C THR A 240 29.65 6.35 -13.32
N ARG A 241 30.99 6.41 -13.32
CA ARG A 241 31.84 5.20 -13.27
C ARG A 241 31.63 4.41 -11.98
N PHE A 242 31.52 5.11 -10.85
CA PHE A 242 31.23 4.51 -9.56
C PHE A 242 29.88 3.78 -9.57
N CYS A 243 28.83 4.39 -10.13
CA CYS A 243 27.52 3.75 -10.27
C CYS A 243 27.58 2.45 -11.07
N TYR A 244 28.40 2.41 -12.13
CA TYR A 244 28.62 1.20 -12.91
C TYR A 244 29.31 0.10 -12.08
N ALA A 245 30.35 0.45 -11.33
CA ALA A 245 31.03 -0.50 -10.43
C ALA A 245 30.07 -1.04 -9.36
N MET A 246 29.28 -0.17 -8.74
CA MET A 246 28.26 -0.55 -7.77
C MET A 246 27.21 -1.48 -8.37
N LYS A 247 26.77 -1.23 -9.61
CA LYS A 247 25.83 -2.10 -10.33
C LYS A 247 26.38 -3.53 -10.47
N LEU A 248 27.65 -3.67 -10.84
CA LEU A 248 28.28 -4.98 -10.97
C LEU A 248 28.33 -5.73 -9.62
N LEU A 249 28.66 -5.04 -8.53
CA LEU A 249 28.64 -5.63 -7.18
C LEU A 249 27.23 -6.06 -6.76
N ILE A 250 26.22 -5.24 -7.05
CA ILE A 250 24.81 -5.56 -6.80
C ILE A 250 24.37 -6.81 -7.59
N GLU A 251 24.81 -6.94 -8.84
CA GLU A 251 24.50 -8.10 -9.69
C GLU A 251 25.12 -9.41 -9.18
N GLN A 252 26.24 -9.34 -8.46
CA GLN A 252 26.88 -10.49 -7.82
C GLN A 252 26.32 -10.78 -6.42
N ASN A 253 25.73 -9.79 -5.75
CA ASN A 253 25.21 -9.96 -4.40
C ASN A 253 24.02 -10.94 -4.38
N PRO A 254 24.11 -12.07 -3.65
CA PRO A 254 23.07 -13.11 -3.67
C PRO A 254 21.71 -12.63 -3.15
N ILE A 255 21.67 -11.59 -2.32
CA ILE A 255 20.44 -11.02 -1.74
C ILE A 255 19.74 -10.09 -2.75
N LEU A 256 20.53 -9.37 -3.55
CA LEU A 256 20.03 -8.34 -4.47
C LEU A 256 19.81 -8.86 -5.89
N LYS A 257 20.58 -9.87 -6.33
CA LYS A 257 20.56 -10.41 -7.70
C LYS A 257 19.16 -10.83 -8.18
N GLY A 258 18.32 -11.36 -7.29
CA GLY A 258 16.94 -11.75 -7.62
C GLY A 258 15.96 -10.58 -7.75
N LYS A 259 16.35 -9.38 -7.33
CA LYS A 259 15.46 -8.23 -7.12
C LYS A 259 15.69 -7.07 -8.08
N ILE A 260 16.71 -7.14 -8.94
CA ILE A 260 17.11 -6.04 -9.84
C ILE A 260 16.44 -6.06 -11.21
N LYS A 261 15.72 -7.14 -11.56
CA LYS A 261 15.05 -7.26 -12.86
C LYS A 261 13.55 -7.08 -12.69
N PHE A 262 13.04 -5.97 -13.22
CA PHE A 262 11.60 -5.77 -13.31
C PHE A 262 11.03 -6.75 -14.37
N PRO A 263 9.94 -7.47 -14.08
CA PRO A 263 9.32 -8.35 -15.06
C PRO A 263 8.78 -7.56 -16.25
N SER A 264 8.82 -8.15 -17.44
CA SER A 264 8.09 -7.59 -18.58
C SER A 264 6.58 -7.71 -18.31
N ILE A 265 5.92 -6.56 -18.16
CA ILE A 265 4.49 -6.41 -17.96
C ILE A 265 4.01 -5.39 -19.01
N ASP A 266 2.91 -5.68 -19.69
CA ASP A 266 2.28 -4.74 -20.63
C ASP A 266 1.81 -3.48 -19.89
N LYS A 267 1.81 -2.32 -20.56
CA LYS A 267 1.36 -1.08 -19.94
C LYS A 267 -0.08 -1.19 -19.43
N SER A 268 -0.36 -0.53 -18.31
CA SER A 268 -1.68 -0.44 -17.69
C SER A 268 -2.31 -1.81 -17.42
N ARG A 269 -1.47 -2.81 -17.13
CA ARG A 269 -1.91 -4.19 -16.93
C ARG A 269 -2.86 -4.30 -15.74
N LEU A 270 -2.52 -3.68 -14.61
CA LEU A 270 -3.35 -3.72 -13.41
C LEU A 270 -4.74 -3.13 -13.68
N PHE A 271 -4.78 -1.95 -14.27
CA PHE A 271 -6.02 -1.28 -14.67
C PHE A 271 -6.85 -2.15 -15.63
N THR A 272 -6.21 -2.74 -16.64
CA THR A 272 -6.86 -3.64 -17.60
C THR A 272 -7.46 -4.87 -16.93
N LEU A 273 -6.74 -5.49 -16.00
CA LEU A 273 -7.23 -6.67 -15.26
C LEU A 273 -8.46 -6.32 -14.44
N ILE A 274 -8.42 -5.22 -13.69
CA ILE A 274 -9.55 -4.77 -12.87
C ILE A 274 -10.75 -4.40 -13.76
N LYS A 275 -10.50 -3.69 -14.85
CA LYS A 275 -11.56 -3.36 -15.82
C LYS A 275 -12.22 -4.61 -16.40
N GLN A 276 -11.43 -5.61 -16.80
CA GLN A 276 -11.95 -6.88 -17.30
C GLN A 276 -12.81 -7.60 -16.25
N THR A 277 -12.41 -7.59 -14.98
CA THR A 277 -13.23 -8.17 -13.91
C THR A 277 -14.56 -7.42 -13.76
N MET A 278 -14.54 -6.09 -13.81
CA MET A 278 -15.74 -5.27 -13.64
C MET A 278 -16.68 -5.37 -14.84
N ASP A 279 -16.16 -5.39 -16.06
CA ASP A 279 -16.94 -5.55 -17.30
C ASP A 279 -17.72 -6.89 -17.31
N TRP A 280 -17.15 -7.94 -16.71
CA TRP A 280 -17.86 -9.21 -16.52
C TRP A 280 -18.85 -9.18 -15.33
N TRP A 281 -18.43 -8.60 -14.21
CA TRP A 281 -19.20 -8.65 -12.95
C TRP A 281 -20.44 -7.76 -12.95
N VAL A 282 -20.34 -6.53 -13.44
CA VAL A 282 -21.41 -5.54 -13.37
C VAL A 282 -22.70 -6.02 -14.07
N PRO A 283 -22.66 -6.57 -15.30
CA PRO A 283 -23.84 -7.14 -15.95
C PRO A 283 -24.39 -8.37 -15.22
N TYR A 284 -23.50 -9.24 -14.71
CA TYR A 284 -23.90 -10.42 -13.94
C TYR A 284 -24.68 -10.01 -12.67
N TYR A 285 -24.14 -9.08 -11.88
CA TYR A 285 -24.78 -8.58 -10.67
C TYR A 285 -26.15 -7.95 -10.96
N ALA A 286 -26.24 -7.12 -12.00
CA ALA A 286 -27.51 -6.51 -12.42
C ALA A 286 -28.56 -7.55 -12.85
N SER A 287 -28.13 -8.68 -13.42
CA SER A 287 -29.03 -9.77 -13.81
C SER A 287 -29.53 -10.61 -12.63
N VAL A 288 -28.73 -10.72 -11.57
CA VAL A 288 -29.05 -11.53 -10.37
C VAL A 288 -29.82 -10.73 -9.32
N MET A 289 -29.73 -9.39 -9.34
CA MET A 289 -30.43 -8.48 -8.40
C MET A 289 -31.38 -7.49 -9.11
N PRO A 290 -32.46 -7.96 -9.77
CA PRO A 290 -33.29 -7.12 -10.64
C PRO A 290 -34.16 -6.06 -9.91
N ASN A 291 -34.32 -6.13 -8.59
CA ASN A 291 -35.25 -5.26 -7.82
C ASN A 291 -34.56 -4.21 -6.92
N GLY A 292 -33.23 -4.04 -7.03
CA GLY A 292 -32.52 -2.99 -6.31
C GLY A 292 -32.68 -1.65 -7.03
N ASN A 293 -33.46 -0.72 -6.45
CA ASN A 293 -33.54 0.67 -6.93
C ASN A 293 -32.14 1.25 -7.10
N ASN A 294 -31.70 1.48 -8.35
CA ASN A 294 -30.37 1.95 -8.75
C ASN A 294 -29.21 1.27 -7.99
N PRO A 295 -28.56 0.22 -8.55
CA PRO A 295 -27.41 -0.39 -7.89
C PRO A 295 -26.26 0.63 -7.93
N THR A 296 -26.13 1.40 -6.84
CA THR A 296 -24.94 2.20 -6.61
C THR A 296 -23.86 1.18 -6.25
N PHE A 297 -23.01 0.83 -7.22
CA PHE A 297 -21.99 -0.19 -7.09
C PHE A 297 -21.16 0.06 -5.82
N SER A 298 -21.26 -0.84 -4.83
CA SER A 298 -20.43 -0.79 -3.64
C SER A 298 -19.32 -1.82 -3.77
N LEU A 299 -18.08 -1.44 -3.45
CA LEU A 299 -16.96 -2.39 -3.37
C LEU A 299 -17.23 -3.52 -2.34
N LYS A 300 -18.24 -3.37 -1.47
CA LYS A 300 -18.78 -4.39 -0.56
C LYS A 300 -19.40 -5.59 -1.29
N ASP A 301 -19.90 -5.37 -2.52
CA ASP A 301 -20.59 -6.37 -3.33
C ASP A 301 -19.62 -7.05 -4.31
N ILE A 302 -18.32 -6.80 -4.18
CA ILE A 302 -17.27 -7.48 -4.92
C ILE A 302 -17.21 -8.92 -4.41
N PRO A 303 -17.19 -9.93 -5.32
CA PRO A 303 -17.15 -11.32 -4.91
C PRO A 303 -15.83 -11.60 -4.18
N THR A 304 -15.91 -11.75 -2.87
CA THR A 304 -14.85 -12.45 -2.11
C THR A 304 -15.10 -13.93 -2.15
N THR A 305 -14.09 -14.65 -2.60
CA THR A 305 -14.13 -16.11 -2.61
C THR A 305 -13.37 -16.65 -1.41
N PRO A 306 -14.02 -17.50 -0.61
CA PRO A 306 -13.36 -18.68 -0.09
C PRO A 306 -13.33 -19.77 -1.17
N TYR A 307 -14.41 -20.00 -1.90
CA TYR A 307 -14.50 -20.88 -3.09
C TYR A 307 -15.76 -20.42 -3.85
N LEU A 308 -15.73 -20.30 -5.19
CA LEU A 308 -16.85 -19.80 -6.01
C LEU A 308 -18.10 -20.73 -5.95
N PHE A 309 -18.83 -20.63 -4.83
CA PHE A 309 -20.06 -21.31 -4.38
C PHE A 309 -19.92 -22.66 -3.68
N HIS A 310 -20.58 -22.76 -2.53
CA HIS A 310 -21.52 -23.85 -2.25
C HIS A 310 -22.82 -23.25 -1.70
N ASP A 311 -23.96 -23.78 -2.16
CA ASP A 311 -25.28 -23.47 -1.61
C ASP A 311 -25.39 -23.95 -0.16
N PRO A 312 -26.18 -23.28 0.70
CA PRO A 312 -26.73 -23.94 1.87
C PRO A 312 -27.63 -25.06 1.35
N THR A 313 -27.20 -26.31 1.49
CA THR A 313 -28.07 -27.46 1.25
C THR A 313 -29.33 -27.28 2.08
N PHE A 314 -30.43 -26.95 1.40
CA PHE A 314 -31.77 -27.24 1.87
C PHE A 314 -31.86 -28.75 2.07
N VAL A 315 -31.72 -29.19 3.32
CA VAL A 315 -32.29 -30.47 3.74
C VAL A 315 -33.62 -30.14 4.37
N ASN A 316 -34.68 -30.07 3.55
CA ASN A 316 -36.02 -30.24 4.09
C ASN A 316 -36.32 -31.74 4.13
N ASP A 317 -36.34 -32.23 5.38
CA ASP A 317 -37.18 -33.30 5.93
C ASP A 317 -37.59 -34.45 5.02
N SER A 318 -37.16 -35.66 5.38
CA SER A 318 -37.98 -36.52 6.25
C SER A 318 -37.42 -37.95 6.35
N SER A 319 -37.53 -38.52 7.55
CA SER A 319 -37.59 -39.96 7.86
C SER A 319 -36.32 -40.81 7.67
N GLN A 320 -35.60 -41.09 8.74
CA GLN A 320 -35.80 -42.36 9.46
C GLN A 320 -35.09 -42.35 10.82
N GLU A 321 -35.89 -42.68 11.83
CA GLU A 321 -35.55 -42.87 13.22
C GLU A 321 -34.51 -43.99 13.43
N GLY A 322 -33.70 -43.82 14.47
CA GLY A 322 -33.41 -44.92 15.40
C GLY A 322 -32.37 -45.95 14.99
N GLY A 323 -31.09 -45.58 15.00
CA GLY A 323 -30.00 -46.54 15.20
C GLY A 323 -30.02 -47.08 16.63
N PHE A 324 -30.43 -48.34 16.78
CA PHE A 324 -30.36 -49.12 18.02
C PHE A 324 -28.92 -49.31 18.50
N LEU A 325 -28.68 -49.04 19.78
CA LEU A 325 -27.61 -49.63 20.59
C LEU A 325 -28.22 -50.29 21.84
N SER A 326 -28.36 -51.62 21.73
CA SER A 326 -28.06 -52.65 22.73
C SER A 326 -28.42 -52.43 24.22
N VAL A 327 -29.41 -53.17 24.70
CA VAL A 327 -29.34 -53.90 26.00
C VAL A 327 -30.09 -55.24 25.84
N PRO A 328 -29.51 -56.39 26.21
CA PRO A 328 -30.21 -57.68 26.23
C PRO A 328 -30.78 -57.95 27.62
N SER A 329 -32.02 -58.45 27.73
CA SER A 329 -32.47 -59.34 28.80
C SER A 329 -33.90 -59.82 28.57
N GLY A 330 -34.08 -61.14 28.66
CA GLY A 330 -35.24 -61.75 29.33
C GLY A 330 -36.42 -62.17 28.46
N ASP A 331 -36.53 -63.49 28.30
CA ASP A 331 -37.76 -64.29 28.25
C ASP A 331 -38.77 -63.97 27.13
N GLY A 332 -39.06 -64.87 26.19
CA GLY A 332 -39.43 -66.25 26.44
C GLY A 332 -40.93 -66.40 26.21
N VAL A 333 -41.29 -67.37 25.36
CA VAL A 333 -42.61 -68.00 25.18
C VAL A 333 -43.38 -67.68 23.88
N ARG A 334 -43.55 -68.78 23.15
CA ARG A 334 -44.41 -69.12 21.99
C ARG A 334 -45.86 -68.59 22.03
N ALA A 335 -46.27 -68.06 20.89
CA ALA A 335 -47.37 -68.47 19.99
C ALA A 335 -48.77 -68.90 20.50
N TYR A 336 -49.76 -68.23 19.87
CA TYR A 336 -51.12 -68.61 19.45
C TYR A 336 -52.33 -68.29 20.36
N PRO A 337 -53.54 -68.11 19.76
CA PRO A 337 -53.87 -67.92 18.34
C PRO A 337 -54.19 -66.46 17.96
#